data_AF-A0A2E2EFS9-F1
#
_entry.id   AF-A0A2E2EFS9-F1
#
_cell.length_a   1.000
_cell.length_b   1.000
_cell.length_c   1.000
_cell.angle_alpha   90.00
_cell.angle_beta   90.00
_cell.angle_gamma   90.00
#
_symmetry.space_group_name_H-M   'P 1'
#
loop_
_entity.id
_entity.type
_entity.pdbx_description
1 polymer ?
#
loop_
_entity_poly.entity_id
_entity_poly.type
_entity_poly.pdbx_seq_one_letter_code
_entity_poly.pdbx_strand_id
1 'polypeptide(L)'
;MEQALKTAGISKEEIDYINAHGTSTPVGDIAEINAIKKVFGEHAYKLNVSSTKSMHGHLLGAAGGLESVICIKALESGIIPPTINLDHQDEKCDLNCTPNQMVKKDIRYALNNSFGFGGTNSTTIFKRYEK
;
A
#
# COMPACT_ATOMS: atom_id res chain seq x y z
N MET A 1 -1.35 10.35 3.72
CA MET A 1 -1.58 9.33 4.76
C MET A 1 -2.14 9.89 6.08
N GLU A 2 -1.44 10.73 6.85
CA GLU A 2 -1.97 11.26 8.14
C GLU A 2 -3.36 11.92 8.02
N GLN A 3 -3.55 12.75 7.00
CA GLN A 3 -4.85 13.37 6.75
C GLN A 3 -5.93 12.35 6.42
N ALA A 4 -5.61 11.27 5.71
CA ALA A 4 -6.58 10.21 5.40
C ALA A 4 -6.98 9.44 6.67
N LEU A 5 -6.02 9.10 7.55
CA LEU A 5 -6.29 8.49 8.86
C LEU A 5 -7.20 9.39 9.71
N LYS A 6 -6.89 10.69 9.76
CA LYS A 6 -7.71 11.69 10.47
C LYS A 6 -9.12 11.77 9.90
N THR A 7 -9.27 11.81 8.58
CA THR A 7 -10.58 11.84 7.91
C THR A 7 -11.38 10.56 8.15
N ALA A 8 -10.71 9.40 8.22
CA ALA A 8 -11.33 8.12 8.53
C ALA A 8 -11.66 7.94 10.02
N GLY A 9 -11.06 8.74 10.91
CA GLY A 9 -11.28 8.66 12.35
C GLY A 9 -10.69 7.40 13.00
N ILE A 10 -9.64 6.83 12.40
CA ILE A 10 -9.00 5.58 12.87
C ILE A 10 -7.56 5.82 13.33
N SER A 11 -7.07 4.92 14.17
CA SER A 11 -5.66 4.93 14.58
C SER A 11 -4.75 4.33 13.49
N LYS A 12 -3.44 4.58 13.62
CA LYS A 12 -2.43 4.06 12.67
C LYS A 12 -2.38 2.53 12.71
N GLU A 13 -2.59 1.97 13.89
CA GLU A 13 -2.52 0.54 14.22
C GLU A 13 -3.70 -0.25 13.65
N GLU A 14 -4.78 0.43 13.25
CA GLU A 14 -5.93 -0.20 12.59
C GLU A 14 -5.66 -0.52 11.11
N ILE A 15 -4.63 0.06 10.48
CA ILE A 15 -4.27 -0.29 9.10
C ILE A 15 -3.61 -1.68 9.09
N ASP A 16 -4.09 -2.57 8.21
CA ASP A 16 -3.58 -3.93 8.07
C ASP A 16 -2.71 -4.14 6.83
N TYR A 17 -3.05 -3.40 5.76
CA TYR A 17 -2.48 -3.54 4.42
C TYR A 17 -2.31 -2.17 3.74
N ILE A 18 -1.17 -1.96 3.08
CA ILE A 18 -0.92 -0.83 2.19
C ILE A 18 -0.65 -1.32 0.77
N ASN A 19 -1.50 -0.94 -0.18
CA ASN A 19 -1.13 -0.91 -1.59
C ASN A 19 -0.35 0.39 -1.86
N ALA A 20 0.96 0.25 -1.96
CA ALA A 20 1.88 1.35 -2.25
C ALA A 20 1.69 1.87 -3.67
N HIS A 21 2.10 3.11 -3.92
CA HIS A 21 2.20 3.63 -5.27
C HIS A 21 3.27 2.86 -6.07
N GLY A 22 4.45 2.61 -5.48
CA GLY A 22 5.46 1.65 -5.91
C GLY A 22 5.66 1.53 -7.42
N THR A 23 6.26 2.56 -8.03
CA THR A 23 6.41 2.67 -9.50
C THR A 23 7.67 2.00 -10.03
N SER A 24 8.43 1.30 -9.18
CA SER A 24 9.74 0.74 -9.51
C SER A 24 10.76 1.83 -9.88
N THR A 25 10.60 3.04 -9.31
CA THR A 25 11.54 4.14 -9.48
C THR A 25 12.38 4.27 -8.20
N PRO A 26 13.72 4.28 -8.27
CA PRO A 26 14.55 4.24 -7.07
C PRO A 26 14.23 5.36 -6.06
N VAL A 27 14.01 6.58 -6.55
CA VAL A 27 13.68 7.73 -5.69
C VAL A 27 12.27 7.62 -5.13
N GLY A 28 11.29 7.21 -5.95
CA GLY A 28 9.88 7.15 -5.55
C GLY A 28 9.62 6.07 -4.50
N ASP A 29 10.16 4.87 -4.70
CA ASP A 29 9.94 3.74 -3.81
C ASP A 29 10.59 3.99 -2.43
N ILE A 30 11.83 4.49 -2.41
CA ILE A 30 12.51 4.87 -1.15
C ILE A 30 11.76 6.00 -0.44
N ALA A 31 11.27 7.01 -1.17
CA ALA A 31 10.52 8.11 -0.58
C ALA A 31 9.20 7.63 0.03
N GLU A 32 8.49 6.72 -0.64
CA GLU A 32 7.25 6.14 -0.15
C GLU A 32 7.48 5.29 1.11
N ILE A 33 8.50 4.42 1.13
CA ILE A 33 8.84 3.63 2.32
C ILE A 33 9.16 4.54 3.51
N ASN A 34 9.97 5.58 3.31
CA ASN A 34 10.27 6.54 4.36
C ASN A 34 9.03 7.30 4.84
N ALA A 35 8.11 7.64 3.94
CA ALA A 35 6.84 8.26 4.29
C ALA A 35 5.96 7.31 5.12
N ILE A 36 5.89 6.03 4.77
CA ILE A 36 5.17 5.00 5.54
C ILE A 36 5.77 4.90 6.94
N LYS A 37 7.10 4.75 7.07
CA LYS A 37 7.78 4.70 8.37
C LYS A 37 7.53 5.95 9.21
N LYS A 38 7.61 7.14 8.61
CA LYS A 38 7.35 8.40 9.31
C LYS A 38 5.94 8.48 9.87
N VAL A 39 4.94 8.02 9.11
CA VAL A 39 3.54 8.08 9.53
C VAL A 39 3.21 6.98 10.54
N PHE A 40 3.62 5.73 10.29
CA PHE A 40 3.20 4.57 11.08
C PHE A 40 4.17 4.20 12.21
N GLY A 41 5.39 4.76 12.25
CA GLY A 41 6.40 4.43 13.26
C GLY A 41 6.69 2.94 13.29
N GLU A 42 6.77 2.36 14.49
CA GLU A 42 6.99 0.92 14.70
C GLU A 42 5.91 0.03 14.06
N HIS A 43 4.69 0.54 13.89
CA HIS A 43 3.63 -0.22 13.23
C HIS A 43 3.97 -0.51 11.76
N ALA A 44 4.79 0.34 11.12
CA ALA A 44 5.19 0.15 9.72
C ALA A 44 5.80 -1.24 9.45
N TYR A 45 6.58 -1.78 10.39
CA TYR A 45 7.25 -3.07 10.26
C TYR A 45 6.30 -4.27 10.47
N LYS A 46 5.06 -4.04 10.94
CA LYS A 46 4.01 -5.06 11.07
C LYS A 46 3.06 -5.08 9.88
N LEU A 47 3.13 -4.06 9.02
CA LEU A 47 2.28 -3.93 7.85
C LEU A 47 2.77 -4.84 6.73
N ASN A 48 1.82 -5.38 5.98
CA ASN A 48 2.10 -5.84 4.62
C ASN A 48 1.98 -4.64 3.68
N VAL A 49 3.04 -4.36 2.95
CA VAL A 49 3.06 -3.38 1.87
C VAL A 49 3.19 -4.17 0.56
N SER A 50 2.48 -3.79 -0.50
CA SER A 50 2.75 -4.36 -1.83
C SER A 50 2.61 -3.29 -2.92
N SER A 51 3.25 -3.52 -4.06
CA SER A 51 2.95 -2.79 -5.30
C SER A 51 2.37 -3.74 -6.34
N THR A 52 1.08 -3.57 -6.63
CA THR A 52 0.40 -4.34 -7.67
C THR A 52 0.84 -3.94 -9.09
N LYS A 53 1.50 -2.79 -9.26
CA LYS A 53 2.14 -2.39 -10.54
C LYS A 53 3.20 -3.38 -10.99
N SER A 54 3.75 -4.18 -10.08
CA SER A 54 4.61 -5.32 -10.42
C SER A 54 3.97 -6.31 -11.41
N MET A 55 2.63 -6.38 -11.44
CA MET A 55 1.86 -7.28 -12.31
C MET A 55 1.20 -6.55 -13.49
N HIS A 56 0.62 -5.38 -13.25
CA HIS A 56 -0.19 -4.67 -14.26
C HIS A 56 0.51 -3.45 -14.90
N GLY A 57 1.73 -3.13 -14.46
CA GLY A 57 2.47 -1.96 -14.91
C GLY A 57 1.92 -0.65 -14.36
N HIS A 58 2.44 0.49 -14.83
CA HIS A 58 1.94 1.79 -14.39
C HIS A 58 0.90 2.36 -15.35
N LEU A 59 -0.38 2.28 -14.96
CA LEU A 59 -1.53 2.74 -15.76
C LEU A 59 -1.81 4.25 -15.68
N LEU A 60 -0.81 5.07 -15.34
CA LEU A 60 -0.96 6.51 -15.13
C LEU A 60 -2.19 6.86 -14.28
N GLY A 61 -3.09 7.71 -14.77
CA GLY A 61 -4.30 8.13 -14.06
C GLY A 61 -5.29 7.00 -13.77
N ALA A 62 -5.25 5.89 -14.51
CA ALA A 62 -6.11 4.73 -14.25
C ALA A 62 -5.61 3.84 -13.11
N ALA A 63 -4.33 3.96 -12.71
CA ALA A 63 -3.74 3.13 -11.66
C ALA A 63 -4.51 3.24 -10.34
N GLY A 64 -4.84 4.46 -9.90
CA GLY A 64 -5.57 4.67 -8.65
C GLY A 64 -6.95 4.00 -8.64
N GLY A 65 -7.65 3.96 -9.77
CA GLY A 65 -8.94 3.28 -9.90
C GLY A 65 -8.82 1.76 -9.82
N LEU A 66 -7.91 1.17 -10.61
CA LEU A 66 -7.65 -0.28 -10.59
C LEU A 66 -7.17 -0.74 -9.21
N GLU A 67 -6.22 -0.03 -8.62
CA GLU A 67 -5.62 -0.36 -7.32
C GLU A 67 -6.64 -0.27 -6.18
N SER A 68 -7.60 0.67 -6.28
CA SER A 68 -8.72 0.75 -5.34
C SER A 68 -9.60 -0.50 -5.41
N VAL A 69 -9.91 -0.99 -6.62
CA VAL A 69 -10.64 -2.27 -6.80
C VAL A 69 -9.85 -3.42 -6.20
N ILE A 70 -8.52 -3.47 -6.41
CA ILE A 70 -7.67 -4.52 -5.83
C ILE A 70 -7.69 -4.47 -4.29
N CYS A 71 -7.58 -3.29 -3.68
CA CYS A 71 -7.70 -3.14 -2.21
C CYS A 71 -9.05 -3.63 -1.69
N ILE A 72 -10.15 -3.31 -2.38
CA ILE A 72 -11.49 -3.79 -2.02
C ILE A 72 -11.58 -5.32 -2.13
N LYS A 73 -11.03 -5.90 -3.20
CA LYS A 73 -10.97 -7.37 -3.36
C LYS A 73 -10.09 -8.02 -2.29
N ALA A 74 -9.01 -7.38 -1.86
CA ALA A 74 -8.17 -7.86 -0.76
C ALA A 74 -8.97 -7.88 0.55
N LEU A 75 -9.73 -6.82 0.85
CA LEU A 75 -10.61 -6.75 2.01
C LEU A 75 -11.70 -7.84 1.99
N GLU A 76 -12.32 -8.06 0.83
CA GLU A 76 -13.37 -9.06 0.65
C GLU A 76 -12.84 -10.50 0.77
N SER A 77 -11.69 -10.78 0.16
CA SER A 77 -11.15 -12.16 0.08
C SER A 77 -10.20 -12.53 1.20
N GLY A 78 -9.69 -11.56 1.98
CA GLY A 78 -8.63 -11.80 2.96
C GLY A 78 -7.30 -12.21 2.32
N ILE A 79 -7.05 -11.76 1.07
CA ILE A 79 -5.83 -12.04 0.32
C ILE A 79 -5.14 -10.74 -0.04
N ILE A 80 -3.94 -10.56 0.48
CA ILE A 80 -3.05 -9.46 0.13
C ILE A 80 -2.24 -9.86 -1.11
N PRO A 81 -2.26 -9.06 -2.19
CA PRO A 81 -1.51 -9.36 -3.40
C PRO A 81 0.01 -9.24 -3.16
N PRO A 82 0.83 -10.03 -3.88
CA PRO A 82 2.27 -9.90 -3.81
C PRO A 82 2.79 -8.70 -4.61
N THR A 83 4.01 -8.29 -4.29
CA THR A 83 4.89 -7.61 -5.25
C THR A 83 5.70 -8.68 -5.97
N ILE A 84 5.35 -8.99 -7.23
CA ILE A 84 6.10 -9.98 -8.01
C ILE A 84 7.42 -9.39 -8.53
N ASN A 85 8.35 -10.26 -8.93
CA ASN A 85 9.69 -9.89 -9.42
C ASN A 85 10.56 -9.17 -8.37
N LEU A 86 10.31 -9.41 -7.08
CA LEU A 86 11.05 -8.78 -5.98
C LEU A 86 12.05 -9.76 -5.36
N ASP A 87 13.19 -9.94 -6.02
CA ASP A 87 14.22 -10.91 -5.62
C ASP A 87 15.34 -10.28 -4.77
N HIS A 88 15.71 -9.04 -5.10
CA HIS A 88 16.77 -8.28 -4.43
C HIS A 88 16.22 -6.94 -3.95
N GLN A 89 15.40 -6.99 -2.90
CA GLN A 89 14.83 -5.78 -2.30
C GLN A 89 15.95 -4.86 -1.78
N ASP A 90 15.87 -3.58 -2.13
CA ASP A 90 16.81 -2.56 -1.67
C ASP A 90 16.77 -2.45 -0.13
N GLU A 91 17.94 -2.39 0.51
CA GLU A 91 18.07 -2.23 1.97
C GLU A 91 17.40 -0.95 2.49
N LYS A 92 17.23 0.07 1.65
CA LYS A 92 16.51 1.30 1.99
C LYS A 92 14.98 1.13 1.95
N CYS A 93 14.51 0.07 1.31
CA CYS A 93 13.12 -0.34 1.28
C CYS A 93 12.90 -1.47 2.31
N ASP A 94 13.20 -1.23 3.58
CA ASP A 94 13.30 -2.20 4.68
C ASP A 94 11.96 -2.70 5.26
N LEU A 95 10.82 -2.42 4.62
CA LEU A 95 9.52 -2.92 5.05
C LEU A 95 9.18 -4.27 4.40
N ASN A 96 8.17 -4.96 4.93
CA ASN A 96 7.63 -6.14 4.28
C ASN A 96 6.84 -5.75 3.00
N CYS A 97 7.53 -5.72 1.87
CA CYS A 97 6.96 -5.42 0.55
C CYS A 97 6.24 -6.62 -0.10
N THR A 98 5.89 -7.65 0.70
CA THR A 98 5.13 -8.83 0.28
C THR A 98 5.73 -9.50 -0.98
N PRO A 99 7.00 -9.93 -0.95
CA PRO A 99 7.72 -10.40 -2.13
C PRO A 99 7.15 -11.71 -2.66
N ASN A 100 6.83 -11.73 -3.97
CA ASN A 100 6.58 -12.91 -4.81
C ASN A 100 5.42 -13.85 -4.44
N GLN A 101 4.90 -13.82 -3.21
CA GLN A 101 3.84 -14.72 -2.73
C GLN A 101 2.72 -13.94 -2.04
N MET A 102 1.48 -14.27 -2.39
CA MET A 102 0.30 -13.68 -1.76
C MET A 102 0.22 -14.08 -0.28
N VAL A 103 -0.37 -13.21 0.53
CA VAL A 103 -0.55 -13.45 1.97
C VAL A 103 -2.04 -13.55 2.28
N LYS A 104 -2.45 -14.67 2.88
CA LYS A 104 -3.77 -14.80 3.47
C LYS A 104 -3.76 -14.12 4.83
N LYS A 105 -4.52 -13.04 4.98
CA LYS A 105 -4.62 -12.29 6.23
C LYS A 105 -6.02 -11.71 6.32
N ASP A 106 -6.62 -11.87 7.49
CA ASP A 106 -7.91 -11.24 7.75
C ASP A 106 -7.68 -9.74 7.97
N ILE A 107 -7.97 -8.93 6.94
CA ILE A 107 -7.74 -7.49 6.96
C ILE A 107 -9.05 -6.72 7.07
N ARG A 108 -9.05 -5.69 7.91
CA ARG A 108 -10.19 -4.80 8.16
C ARG A 108 -10.03 -3.45 7.49
N TYR A 109 -8.80 -2.92 7.42
CA TYR A 109 -8.51 -1.67 6.71
C TYR A 109 -7.36 -1.83 5.72
N ALA A 110 -7.60 -1.34 4.49
CA ALA A 110 -6.61 -1.26 3.43
C ALA A 110 -6.41 0.20 3.01
N LEU A 111 -5.16 0.59 2.84
CA LEU A 111 -4.76 1.93 2.39
C LEU A 111 -4.17 1.85 0.98
N ASN A 112 -4.60 2.73 0.09
CA ASN A 112 -4.11 2.84 -1.28
C ASN A 112 -3.41 4.20 -1.49
N ASN A 113 -2.14 4.18 -1.90
CA ASN A 113 -1.36 5.39 -2.20
C ASN A 113 -1.30 5.67 -3.70
N SER A 114 -1.34 6.94 -4.07
CA SER A 114 -1.18 7.42 -5.44
C SER A 114 -0.41 8.74 -5.47
N PHE A 115 0.82 8.72 -5.96
CA PHE A 115 1.75 9.86 -5.93
C PHE A 115 2.15 10.26 -7.36
N GLY A 116 1.44 11.26 -7.89
CA GLY A 116 1.57 11.67 -9.29
C GLY A 116 2.54 12.83 -9.50
N PHE A 117 2.85 13.08 -10.77
CA PHE A 117 3.61 14.25 -11.19
C PHE A 117 2.97 15.56 -10.71
N GLY A 118 3.80 16.61 -10.59
CA GLY A 118 3.37 17.90 -10.03
C GLY A 118 3.27 17.91 -8.50
N GLY A 119 3.77 16.88 -7.82
CA GLY A 119 3.76 16.77 -6.36
C GLY A 119 2.40 16.42 -5.76
N THR A 120 1.50 15.84 -6.56
CA THR A 120 0.15 15.47 -6.12
C THR A 120 0.19 14.15 -5.37
N ASN A 121 -0.08 14.19 -4.06
CA ASN A 121 -0.10 13.00 -3.22
C ASN A 121 -1.52 12.71 -2.72
N SER A 122 -2.06 11.54 -3.07
CA SER A 122 -3.36 11.06 -2.61
C SER A 122 -3.21 9.75 -1.83
N THR A 123 -4.00 9.62 -0.77
CA THR A 123 -4.14 8.38 0.01
C THR A 123 -5.63 8.13 0.23
N THR A 124 -6.11 6.93 -0.09
CA THR A 124 -7.48 6.49 0.17
C THR A 124 -7.48 5.31 1.13
N ILE A 125 -8.41 5.28 2.07
CA ILE A 125 -8.56 4.18 3.03
C ILE A 125 -9.91 3.51 2.78
N PHE A 126 -9.91 2.19 2.72
CA PHE A 126 -11.09 1.35 2.60
C PHE A 126 -11.22 0.50 3.86
N LYS A 127 -12.45 0.35 4.35
CA LYS A 127 -12.80 -0.54 5.46
C LYS A 127 -13.61 -1.71 4.90
N ARG A 128 -13.36 -2.92 5.40
CA ARG A 128 -14.26 -4.05 5.17
C ARG A 128 -15.66 -3.71 5.68
N TYR A 129 -16.67 -3.97 4.86
CA TYR A 129 -18.06 -3.79 5.30
C TYR A 129 -18.41 -4.82 6.39
N GLU A 130 -18.94 -4.33 7.49
CA GLU A 130 -19.49 -5.10 8.60
C GLU A 130 -20.97 -4.71 8.71
N LYS A 131 -21.86 -5.69 8.78
CA LYS A 131 -23.31 -5.47 8.90
C LYS A 131 -23.68 -4.99 10.30
#